data_AF-A0A9D0THQ0-F1
#
_entry.id   AF-A0A9D0THQ0-F1
#
_cell.length_a   1.000
_cell.length_b   1.000
_cell.length_c   1.000
_cell.angle_alpha   90.00
_cell.angle_beta   90.00
_cell.angle_gamma   90.00
#
_symmetry.space_group_name_H-M   'P 1'
#
loop_
_entity.id
_entity.type
_entity.pdbx_description
1 polymer ?
#
loop_
_entity_poly.entity_id
_entity_poly.type
_entity_poly.pdbx_seq_one_letter_code
_entity_poly.pdbx_strand_id
1 'polypeptide(L)'
;MLAKLIHSERWPHSDRESDYGQVRLVQNQPSRMAVFVAAQKGCVIPGLCWLNALQTLGLTYGSDQIFHRHVVIEGQSETLFYAINAMKPWLLPMDQMKTKPLKGIALMMALPTLIDTQEAVEFFLGTAVAISEEVGGRVLMEDKSDFTVDSRTQFYGIARNACL
;
A
#
# COMPACT_ATOMS: atom_id res chain seq x y z
N MET A 1 -6.87 -6.57 11.61
CA MET A 1 -7.95 -5.55 11.60
C MET A 1 -8.14 -4.88 10.22
N LEU A 2 -7.16 -4.91 9.31
CA LEU A 2 -7.29 -4.37 7.93
C LEU A 2 -7.80 -5.40 6.88
N ALA A 3 -7.46 -6.68 7.01
CA ALA A 3 -7.95 -7.72 6.07
C ALA A 3 -9.48 -7.96 6.12
N LYS A 4 -10.15 -7.53 7.19
CA LYS A 4 -11.62 -7.57 7.30
C LYS A 4 -12.34 -6.51 6.43
N LEU A 5 -11.61 -5.59 5.80
CA LEU A 5 -12.19 -4.56 4.92
C LEU A 5 -12.30 -4.99 3.45
N ILE A 6 -11.80 -6.18 3.08
CA ILE A 6 -11.71 -6.62 1.67
C ILE A 6 -12.74 -7.71 1.31
N HIS A 7 -13.42 -8.31 2.30
CA HIS A 7 -14.38 -9.39 2.04
C HIS A 7 -15.76 -9.10 2.64
N SER A 8 -16.70 -8.64 1.80
CA SER A 8 -18.13 -8.93 1.98
C SER A 8 -18.84 -9.08 0.62
N GLU A 9 -18.82 -10.33 0.14
CA GLU A 9 -19.86 -11.11 -0.54
C GLU A 9 -20.64 -10.62 -1.78
N ARG A 10 -20.51 -11.49 -2.80
CA ARG A 10 -21.49 -11.97 -3.79
C ARG A 10 -21.77 -11.09 -5.03
N TRP A 11 -21.19 -11.57 -6.12
CA TRP A 11 -21.36 -11.12 -7.50
C TRP A 11 -22.74 -11.51 -8.06
N PRO A 12 -23.53 -10.56 -8.59
CA PRO A 12 -24.37 -10.81 -9.75
C PRO A 12 -23.73 -10.17 -10.98
N HIS A 13 -23.66 -10.94 -12.05
CA HIS A 13 -23.30 -10.44 -13.37
C HIS A 13 -24.27 -9.33 -13.80
N SER A 14 -23.76 -8.12 -14.08
CA SER A 14 -24.18 -7.33 -15.23
C SER A 14 -23.35 -6.06 -15.36
N ASP A 15 -22.90 -5.79 -16.59
CA ASP A 15 -22.14 -4.63 -17.02
C ASP A 15 -22.96 -3.33 -16.92
N ARG A 16 -23.06 -2.73 -15.73
CA ARG A 16 -23.56 -1.36 -15.56
C ARG A 16 -22.64 -0.56 -14.64
N GLU A 17 -21.98 0.43 -15.24
CA GLU A 17 -20.99 1.32 -14.66
C GLU A 17 -21.56 2.36 -13.67
N SER A 18 -22.78 2.14 -13.14
CA SER A 18 -23.50 3.06 -12.26
C SER A 18 -23.81 2.51 -10.86
N ASP A 19 -23.36 1.29 -10.53
CA ASP A 19 -23.61 0.65 -9.22
C ASP A 19 -22.34 0.58 -8.35
N TYR A 20 -21.45 1.56 -8.51
CA TYR A 20 -20.33 1.74 -7.60
C TYR A 20 -20.87 2.19 -6.24
N GLY A 21 -21.29 1.23 -5.43
CA GLY A 21 -21.57 1.41 -4.02
C GLY A 21 -20.44 2.20 -3.38
N GLN A 22 -20.80 3.33 -2.77
CA GLN A 22 -19.90 4.08 -1.92
C GLN A 22 -19.29 3.10 -0.93
N VAL A 23 -17.97 2.91 -1.01
CA VAL A 23 -17.24 2.33 0.11
C VAL A 23 -17.43 3.33 1.24
N ARG A 24 -18.40 3.08 2.12
CA ARG A 24 -18.50 3.79 3.39
C ARG A 24 -17.26 3.38 4.17
N LEU A 25 -16.23 4.22 4.10
CA LEU A 25 -15.18 4.24 5.11
C LEU A 25 -15.91 4.40 6.44
N VAL A 26 -16.00 3.31 7.20
CA VAL A 26 -16.59 3.30 8.54
C VAL A 26 -16.00 4.48 9.31
N GLN A 27 -16.84 5.39 9.78
CA GLN A 27 -16.48 6.68 10.39
C GLN A 27 -15.85 6.55 11.80
N ASN A 28 -15.01 5.53 12.01
CA ASN A 28 -14.18 5.37 13.20
C ASN A 28 -12.88 4.65 12.82
N GLN A 29 -12.16 5.20 11.83
CA GLN A 29 -10.93 4.56 11.33
C GLN A 29 -9.75 4.97 12.21
N PRO A 30 -8.87 4.03 12.61
CA PRO A 30 -7.57 4.41 13.12
C PRO A 30 -6.87 5.28 12.07
N SER A 31 -6.19 6.33 12.52
CA SER A 31 -5.35 7.15 11.66
C SER A 31 -4.44 6.25 10.82
N ARG A 32 -4.28 6.56 9.53
CA ARG A 32 -3.44 5.77 8.62
C ARG A 32 -2.57 6.66 7.77
N MET A 33 -1.47 6.10 7.29
CA MET A 33 -0.63 6.69 6.26
C MET A 33 -0.78 5.91 4.97
N ALA A 34 -0.80 6.62 3.84
CA ALA A 34 -0.74 6.00 2.53
C ALA A 34 0.12 6.80 1.56
N VAL A 35 0.86 6.07 0.73
CA VAL A 35 1.57 6.58 -0.44
C VAL A 35 1.34 5.63 -1.60
N PHE A 36 1.47 6.14 -2.82
CA PHE A 36 1.31 5.36 -4.03
C PHE A 36 2.64 5.32 -4.76
N VAL A 37 3.01 4.17 -5.31
CA VAL A 37 4.11 4.06 -6.27
C VAL A 37 3.48 3.75 -7.62
N ALA A 38 3.70 4.62 -8.60
CA ALA A 38 3.09 4.51 -9.91
C ALA A 38 4.14 4.55 -11.02
N ALA A 39 3.82 3.95 -12.16
CA ALA A 39 4.61 4.12 -13.37
C ALA A 39 4.70 5.61 -13.75
N GLN A 40 5.79 6.00 -14.40
CA GLN A 40 5.87 7.31 -15.05
C GLN A 40 4.76 7.46 -16.10
N LYS A 41 4.35 8.70 -16.38
CA LYS A 41 3.24 8.97 -17.30
C LYS A 41 3.57 8.42 -18.70
N GLY A 42 2.72 7.54 -19.19
CA GLY A 42 2.91 6.89 -20.50
C GLY A 42 3.79 5.64 -20.48
N CYS A 43 4.37 5.28 -19.33
CA CYS A 43 5.14 4.07 -19.16
C CYS A 43 4.25 2.91 -18.69
N VAL A 44 4.63 1.69 -19.08
CA VAL A 44 3.99 0.45 -18.65
C VAL A 44 5.04 -0.39 -17.94
N ILE A 45 4.77 -0.75 -16.68
CA ILE A 45 5.68 -1.57 -15.89
C ILE A 45 5.11 -3.00 -15.82
N PRO A 46 5.87 -4.02 -16.26
CA PRO A 46 5.46 -5.42 -16.13
C PRO A 46 5.18 -5.78 -14.66
N GLY A 47 4.13 -6.57 -14.40
CA GLY A 47 3.80 -7.00 -13.03
C GLY A 47 4.94 -7.77 -12.33
N LEU A 48 5.78 -8.47 -13.11
CA LEU A 48 6.98 -9.14 -12.60
C LEU A 48 8.01 -8.17 -11.99
N CYS A 49 8.15 -6.96 -12.53
CA CYS A 49 9.05 -5.96 -11.96
C CYS A 49 8.59 -5.54 -10.57
N TRP A 50 7.28 -5.33 -10.38
CA TRP A 50 6.69 -5.03 -9.08
C TRP A 50 6.85 -6.20 -8.10
N LEU A 51 6.57 -7.42 -8.55
CA LEU A 51 6.74 -8.63 -7.75
C LEU A 51 8.18 -8.75 -7.23
N ASN A 52 9.16 -8.61 -8.12
CA ASN A 52 10.57 -8.70 -7.77
C ASN A 52 10.98 -7.58 -6.80
N ALA A 53 10.59 -6.33 -7.07
CA ALA A 53 10.90 -5.20 -6.19
C ALA A 53 10.35 -5.40 -4.78
N LEU A 54 9.09 -5.84 -4.66
CA LEU A 54 8.45 -6.11 -3.37
C LEU A 54 9.18 -7.22 -2.59
N GLN A 55 9.55 -8.31 -3.26
CA GLN A 55 10.25 -9.43 -2.64
C GLN A 55 11.69 -9.08 -2.23
N THR A 56 12.44 -8.40 -3.11
CA THR A 56 13.82 -7.95 -2.82
C THR A 56 13.88 -7.02 -1.63
N LEU A 57 12.87 -6.13 -1.49
CA LEU A 57 12.75 -5.23 -0.35
C LEU A 57 12.15 -5.90 0.89
N GLY A 58 11.93 -7.22 0.84
CA GLY A 58 11.53 -8.06 1.96
C GLY A 58 10.07 -7.88 2.37
N LEU A 59 9.19 -7.54 1.43
CA LEU A 59 7.76 -7.74 1.62
C LEU A 59 7.40 -9.18 1.27
N THR A 60 6.57 -9.78 2.11
CA THR A 60 6.14 -11.17 1.99
C THR A 60 4.73 -11.25 1.44
N TYR A 61 4.47 -12.22 0.58
CA TYR A 61 3.14 -12.41 0.00
C TYR A 61 2.24 -13.20 0.95
N GLY A 62 1.06 -12.65 1.26
CA GLY A 62 0.09 -13.26 2.17
C GLY A 62 -0.97 -14.12 1.46
N SER A 63 -1.69 -14.91 2.25
CA SER A 63 -2.84 -15.71 1.78
C SER A 63 -4.03 -14.86 1.33
N ASP A 64 -4.06 -13.59 1.73
CA ASP A 64 -5.01 -12.55 1.35
C ASP A 64 -4.68 -11.87 0.02
N GLN A 65 -3.69 -12.39 -0.72
CA GLN A 65 -3.28 -11.93 -2.05
C GLN A 65 -2.76 -10.49 -2.10
N ILE A 66 -2.16 -10.04 -1.00
CA ILE A 66 -1.45 -8.76 -0.89
C ILE A 66 -0.09 -8.97 -0.24
N PHE A 67 0.74 -7.92 -0.21
CA PHE A 67 2.07 -7.98 0.38
C PHE A 67 2.08 -7.35 1.77
N HIS A 68 2.85 -7.95 2.66
CA HIS A 68 3.00 -7.54 4.06
C HIS A 68 4.47 -7.29 4.35
N ARG A 69 4.75 -6.15 4.98
CA ARG A 69 6.03 -5.92 5.61
C ARG A 69 5.90 -6.23 7.09
N HIS A 70 6.68 -7.21 7.55
CA HIS A 70 6.68 -7.62 8.94
C HIS A 70 7.84 -6.99 9.72
N VAL A 71 7.61 -6.82 11.02
CA VAL A 71 8.62 -6.55 12.05
C VAL A 71 8.53 -7.66 13.09
N VAL A 72 9.63 -7.90 13.80
CA VAL A 72 9.66 -8.87 14.90
C VAL A 72 9.65 -8.11 16.22
N ILE A 73 8.65 -8.36 17.04
CA ILE A 73 8.45 -7.73 18.35
C ILE A 73 8.32 -8.85 19.35
N GLU A 74 9.23 -8.90 20.34
CA GLU A 74 9.23 -9.93 21.38
C GLU A 74 9.17 -11.38 20.83
N GLY A 75 9.83 -11.62 19.69
CA GLY A 75 9.85 -12.92 19.01
C GLY A 75 8.60 -13.25 18.19
N GLN A 76 7.62 -12.35 18.13
CA GLN A 76 6.41 -12.48 17.31
C GLN A 76 6.52 -11.63 16.04
N SER A 77 6.11 -12.20 14.91
CA SER A 77 6.08 -11.49 13.64
C SER A 77 4.77 -10.75 13.47
N GLU A 78 4.84 -9.43 13.38
CA GLU A 78 3.68 -8.55 13.25
C GLU A 78 3.76 -7.73 11.96
N THR A 79 2.62 -7.44 11.33
CA THR A 79 2.59 -6.63 10.11
C THR A 79 2.70 -5.14 10.45
N LEU A 80 3.75 -4.49 9.97
CA LEU A 80 3.93 -3.05 10.07
C LEU A 80 3.11 -2.31 9.00
N PHE A 81 3.25 -2.69 7.74
CA PHE A 81 2.51 -2.08 6.64
C PHE A 81 2.25 -3.05 5.49
N TYR A 82 1.35 -2.66 4.60
CA TYR A 82 0.85 -3.49 3.51
C TYR A 82 1.14 -2.83 2.16
N ALA A 83 1.30 -3.63 1.11
CA ALA A 83 1.30 -3.17 -0.27
C ALA A 83 0.18 -3.87 -1.06
N ILE A 84 -0.67 -3.07 -1.69
CA ILE A 84 -1.86 -3.48 -2.45
C ILE A 84 -1.82 -2.90 -3.86
N ASN A 85 -2.61 -3.41 -4.79
CA ASN A 85 -2.77 -2.79 -6.10
C ASN A 85 -3.40 -1.40 -5.94
N ALA A 86 -2.92 -0.39 -6.67
CA ALA A 86 -3.50 0.95 -6.65
C ALA A 86 -4.84 1.05 -7.41
N MET A 87 -5.29 -0.04 -8.05
CA MET A 87 -6.53 -0.15 -8.79
C MET A 87 -7.41 -1.27 -8.23
N LYS A 88 -8.73 -1.11 -8.33
CA LYS A 88 -9.69 -2.19 -8.04
C LYS A 88 -9.34 -3.46 -8.86
N PRO A 89 -9.44 -4.67 -8.27
CA PRO A 89 -10.00 -4.99 -6.96
C PRO A 89 -9.02 -4.86 -5.76
N TRP A 90 -7.92 -4.11 -5.89
CA TRP A 90 -6.89 -3.87 -4.86
C TRP A 90 -5.98 -5.07 -4.55
N LEU A 91 -6.35 -6.26 -4.99
CA LEU A 91 -5.54 -7.47 -4.84
C LEU A 91 -4.37 -7.49 -5.84
N LEU A 92 -3.36 -8.28 -5.48
CA LEU A 92 -2.19 -8.60 -6.30
C LEU A 92 -2.13 -10.13 -6.52
N PRO A 93 -3.04 -10.73 -7.31
CA PRO A 93 -2.98 -12.16 -7.59
C PRO A 93 -1.68 -12.50 -8.32
N MET A 94 -0.93 -13.48 -7.82
CA MET A 94 0.39 -13.83 -8.35
C MET A 94 0.36 -14.14 -9.86
N ASP A 95 -0.67 -14.84 -10.33
CA ASP A 95 -0.83 -15.18 -11.74
C ASP A 95 -1.08 -13.96 -12.62
N GLN A 96 -1.76 -12.94 -12.09
CA GLN A 96 -1.97 -11.68 -12.80
C GLN A 96 -0.67 -10.87 -12.84
N MET A 97 0.09 -10.81 -11.75
CA MET A 97 1.38 -10.10 -11.74
C MET A 97 2.40 -10.72 -12.71
N LYS A 98 2.35 -12.04 -12.91
CA LYS A 98 3.25 -12.72 -13.86
C LYS A 98 2.95 -12.40 -15.33
N THR A 99 1.71 -12.05 -15.65
CA THR A 99 1.23 -12.00 -17.04
C THR A 99 0.75 -10.62 -17.47
N LYS A 100 0.41 -9.74 -16.53
CA LYS A 100 -0.19 -8.43 -16.81
C LYS A 100 0.65 -7.31 -16.18
N PRO A 101 0.70 -6.13 -16.81
CA PRO A 101 1.30 -4.96 -16.19
C PRO A 101 0.45 -4.45 -15.03
N LEU A 102 1.10 -3.77 -14.09
CA LEU A 102 0.44 -3.02 -13.02
C LEU A 102 0.68 -1.53 -13.22
N LYS A 103 -0.37 -0.73 -12.98
CA LYS A 103 -0.30 0.73 -13.06
C LYS A 103 0.43 1.34 -11.86
N GLY A 104 0.36 0.66 -10.72
CA GLY A 104 0.98 1.08 -9.48
C GLY A 104 0.48 0.26 -8.30
N ILE A 105 1.09 0.51 -7.15
CA ILE A 105 0.72 -0.04 -5.86
C ILE A 105 0.43 1.08 -4.88
N ALA A 106 -0.35 0.78 -3.85
CA ALA A 106 -0.48 1.63 -2.67
C ALA A 106 0.19 0.94 -1.48
N LEU A 107 1.01 1.69 -0.75
CA LEU A 107 1.52 1.27 0.55
C LEU A 107 0.64 1.90 1.63
N MET A 108 0.28 1.12 2.64
CA MET A 108 -0.59 1.56 3.74
C MET A 108 -0.09 1.10 5.09
N MET A 109 -0.01 2.03 6.05
CA MET A 109 0.39 1.77 7.43
C MET A 109 -0.68 2.28 8.39
N ALA A 110 -1.06 1.46 9.37
CA ALA A 110 -1.95 1.86 10.45
C ALA A 110 -1.19 2.61 11.55
N LEU A 111 -1.85 3.56 12.19
CA LEU A 111 -1.34 4.30 13.34
C LEU A 111 -2.28 4.07 14.55
N PRO A 112 -1.75 4.04 15.79
CA PRO A 112 -0.32 4.07 16.13
C PRO A 112 0.42 2.81 15.64
N THR A 113 1.73 2.92 15.48
CA THR A 113 2.58 1.83 14.99
C THR A 113 3.00 0.90 16.13
N LEU A 114 3.41 -0.32 15.77
CA LEU A 114 3.87 -1.31 16.75
C LEU A 114 5.31 -1.07 17.23
N ILE A 115 6.08 -0.31 16.46
CA ILE A 115 7.42 0.16 16.80
C ILE A 115 7.40 1.68 16.97
N ASP A 116 8.55 2.27 17.29
CA ASP A 116 8.70 3.72 17.34
C ASP A 116 8.14 4.37 16.06
N THR A 117 7.33 5.40 16.27
CA THR A 117 6.58 6.02 15.17
C THR A 117 7.49 6.69 14.16
N GLN A 118 8.59 7.30 14.59
CA GLN A 118 9.54 7.93 13.68
C GLN A 118 10.24 6.85 12.85
N GLU A 119 10.72 5.79 13.49
CA GLU A 119 11.35 4.65 12.81
C GLU A 119 10.40 4.03 11.78
N ALA A 120 9.13 3.81 12.15
CA ALA A 120 8.13 3.24 11.25
C ALA A 120 7.87 4.14 10.03
N VAL A 121 7.77 5.46 10.22
CA VAL A 121 7.57 6.43 9.13
C VAL A 121 8.76 6.43 8.18
N GLU A 122 9.99 6.48 8.72
CA GLU A 122 11.22 6.46 7.92
C GLU A 122 11.31 5.18 7.10
N PHE A 123 11.02 4.04 7.74
CA PHE A 123 11.07 2.75 7.10
C PHE A 123 9.97 2.58 6.03
N PHE A 124 8.76 3.05 6.31
CA PHE A 124 7.64 3.08 5.36
C PHE A 124 7.94 3.91 4.11
N LEU A 125 8.38 5.16 4.30
CA LEU A 125 8.67 6.07 3.19
C LEU A 125 9.93 5.65 2.41
N GLY A 126 10.96 5.18 3.12
CA GLY A 126 12.18 4.64 2.50
C GLY A 126 11.87 3.44 1.60
N THR A 127 10.99 2.56 2.05
CA THR A 127 10.54 1.42 1.24
C THR A 127 9.79 1.87 -0.02
N ALA A 128 8.90 2.88 0.08
CA ALA A 128 8.19 3.39 -1.10
C ALA A 128 9.13 4.00 -2.15
N VAL A 129 10.14 4.76 -1.69
CA VAL A 129 11.17 5.33 -2.56
C VAL A 129 11.98 4.21 -3.23
N ALA A 130 12.46 3.23 -2.45
CA ALA A 130 13.22 2.11 -2.99
C ALA A 130 12.43 1.29 -4.03
N ILE A 131 11.14 1.01 -3.79
CA ILE A 131 10.29 0.36 -4.80
C ILE A 131 10.24 1.19 -6.08
N SER A 132 10.07 2.52 -5.95
CA SER A 132 10.00 3.40 -7.12
C SER A 132 11.29 3.40 -7.94
N GLU A 133 12.45 3.31 -7.30
CA GLU A 133 13.74 3.23 -7.97
C GLU A 133 13.89 1.88 -8.70
N GLU A 134 13.56 0.77 -8.03
CA GLU A 134 13.63 -0.58 -8.61
C GLU A 134 12.76 -0.76 -9.87
N VAL A 135 11.57 -0.13 -9.89
CA VAL A 135 10.65 -0.25 -11.03
C VAL A 135 10.73 0.90 -12.03
N GLY A 136 11.56 1.93 -11.77
CA GLY A 136 11.63 3.16 -12.58
C GLY A 136 10.34 3.99 -12.52
N GLY A 137 9.63 3.96 -11.39
CA GLY A 137 8.39 4.68 -11.13
C GLY A 137 8.58 6.01 -10.41
N ARG A 138 7.51 6.47 -9.76
CA ARG A 138 7.51 7.65 -8.88
C ARG A 138 6.60 7.44 -7.69
N VAL A 139 6.92 8.11 -6.59
CA VAL A 139 6.11 8.11 -5.37
C VAL A 139 5.12 9.29 -5.40
N LEU A 140 3.87 9.02 -5.09
CA LEU A 140 2.77 9.99 -5.02
C LEU A 140 2.15 9.97 -3.63
N MET A 141 1.72 11.13 -3.19
CA MET A 141 0.90 11.32 -2.00
C MET A 141 -0.56 10.88 -2.27
N GLU A 142 -1.40 10.85 -1.23
CA GLU A 142 -2.81 10.44 -1.36
C GLU A 142 -3.65 11.40 -2.22
N ASP A 143 -3.29 12.69 -2.24
CA ASP A 143 -3.87 13.70 -3.13
C ASP A 143 -3.31 13.66 -4.57
N LYS A 144 -2.44 12.68 -4.86
CA LYS A 144 -1.75 12.46 -6.15
C LYS A 144 -0.70 13.52 -6.49
N SER A 145 -0.30 14.36 -5.53
CA SER A 145 0.90 15.19 -5.68
C SER A 145 2.16 14.33 -5.64
N ASP A 146 3.24 14.82 -6.27
CA ASP A 146 4.53 14.13 -6.21
C ASP A 146 5.09 14.20 -4.78
N PHE A 147 5.67 13.09 -4.32
CA PHE A 147 6.34 13.05 -3.03
C PHE A 147 7.62 13.88 -3.06
N THR A 148 7.77 14.79 -2.10
CA THR A 148 8.97 15.61 -1.95
C THR A 148 9.61 15.39 -0.57
N VAL A 149 10.80 15.97 -0.36
CA VAL A 149 11.45 15.96 0.95
C VAL A 149 10.55 16.62 2.00
N ASP A 150 9.85 17.70 1.65
CA ASP A 150 8.95 18.42 2.55
C ASP A 150 7.71 17.59 2.93
N SER A 151 7.25 16.70 2.03
CA SER A 151 6.15 15.77 2.31
C SER A 151 6.46 14.87 3.52
N ARG A 152 7.73 14.61 3.84
CA ARG A 152 8.12 13.83 5.04
C ARG A 152 7.67 14.50 6.34
N THR A 153 7.75 15.82 6.42
CA THR A 153 7.35 16.57 7.63
C THR A 153 5.85 16.44 7.90
N GLN A 154 5.03 16.38 6.85
CA GLN A 154 3.59 16.17 6.96
C GLN A 154 3.27 14.81 7.58
N PHE A 155 3.99 13.77 7.18
CA PHE A 155 3.83 12.43 7.70
C PHE A 155 4.14 12.32 9.20
N TYR A 156 5.18 12.99 9.69
CA TYR A 156 5.45 13.07 11.12
C TYR A 156 4.34 13.79 11.89
N GLY A 157 3.74 14.83 11.30
CA GLY A 157 2.59 15.53 11.89
C GLY A 157 1.37 14.61 12.05
N ILE A 158 1.04 13.83 11.03
CA ILE A 158 -0.04 12.83 11.07
C ILE A 158 0.23 11.79 12.15
N ALA A 159 1.45 11.25 12.16
CA ALA A 159 1.85 10.18 13.06
C ALA A 159 1.83 10.63 14.54
N ARG A 160 2.32 11.84 14.82
CA ARG A 160 2.26 12.45 16.16
C ARG A 160 0.82 12.63 16.64
N ASN A 161 -0.07 13.15 15.80
CA ASN A 161 -1.47 13.40 16.19
C ASN A 161 -2.25 12.10 16.43
N ALA A 162 -1.86 11.00 15.78
CA ALA A 162 -2.49 9.70 15.95
C ALA A 162 -2.09 8.96 17.23
N CYS A 163 -0.99 9.37 17.88
CA CYS A 163 -0.47 8.75 19.10
C CYS A 163 -0.84 9.52 20.39
N LEU A 164 -1.62 10.62 20.27
CA LEU A 164 -2.16 11.40 21.39
C LEU A 164 -3.55 10.91 21.78
#